data_AF-A0AAD8C1Y5-F1
#
_entry.id   AF-A0AAD8C1Y5-F1
#
_cell.length_a   1.000
_cell.length_b   1.000
_cell.length_c   1.000
_cell.angle_alpha   90.00
_cell.angle_beta   90.00
_cell.angle_gamma   90.00
#
_symmetry.space_group_name_H-M   'P 1'
#
loop_
_entity.id
_entity.type
_entity.pdbx_description
1 polymer ?
#
loop_
_entity_poly.entity_id
_entity_poly.type
_entity_poly.pdbx_seq_one_letter_code
_entity_poly.pdbx_strand_id
1 'polypeptide(L)'
;EKCPAPNISLRGLHMKRQAAPCLPLIDNSTSSTPTFNIQQTPTVTPKLTNYRIPTSLYPTHYNIEIQTYIAGDNAANFFFKGHVKIWLRCDEPSDNVTLHLNGVTVDNSSLGFYSEDLDHSSPNYTDWSADKKRHFFILNLDDFTE
;
A
#
# COMPACT_ATOMS: atom_id res chain seq x y z
N GLU A 1 28.69 25.54 7.79
CA GLU A 1 29.53 24.68 6.94
C GLU A 1 28.64 23.89 6.00
N LYS A 2 29.02 23.82 4.74
CA LYS A 2 28.19 23.31 3.64
C LYS A 2 28.77 21.96 3.24
N CYS A 3 28.09 20.87 3.58
CA CYS A 3 28.48 19.53 3.11
C CYS A 3 27.70 19.18 1.84
N PRO A 4 28.35 18.59 0.82
CA PRO A 4 27.84 18.48 -0.54
C PRO A 4 26.98 17.22 -0.74
N ALA A 5 26.00 17.33 -1.64
CA ALA A 5 25.14 16.23 -2.06
C ALA A 5 25.91 15.20 -2.92
N PRO A 6 25.58 13.90 -2.83
CA PRO A 6 25.86 12.96 -3.90
C PRO A 6 24.71 12.94 -4.90
N ASN A 7 25.05 13.15 -6.18
CA ASN A 7 24.16 13.01 -7.32
C ASN A 7 23.86 11.53 -7.59
N ILE A 8 22.58 11.14 -7.64
CA ILE A 8 22.18 9.86 -8.24
C ILE A 8 21.04 10.10 -9.21
N SER A 9 21.35 9.91 -10.49
CA SER A 9 20.44 10.02 -11.64
C SER A 9 19.87 8.65 -11.94
N LEU A 10 18.55 8.50 -11.88
CA LEU A 10 17.87 7.37 -12.52
C LEU A 10 16.73 7.88 -13.41
N ARG A 11 16.96 7.71 -14.70
CA ARG A 11 16.04 8.06 -15.79
C ARG A 11 14.85 7.12 -15.79
N GLY A 12 13.67 7.72 -15.97
CA GLY A 12 12.59 7.23 -16.80
C GLY A 12 11.92 5.91 -16.39
N LEU A 13 10.62 5.98 -16.09
CA LEU A 13 9.61 5.28 -16.88
C LEU A 13 8.23 5.92 -16.60
N HIS A 14 7.64 6.39 -17.69
CA HIS A 14 6.33 7.03 -17.78
C HIS A 14 5.23 5.97 -17.55
N MET A 15 4.26 6.22 -16.68
CA MET A 15 2.98 5.49 -16.71
C MET A 15 1.82 6.47 -16.75
N LYS A 16 1.20 6.58 -17.93
CA LYS A 16 -0.04 7.33 -18.13
C LYS A 16 -1.22 6.53 -17.59
N ARG A 17 -1.97 7.07 -16.64
CA ARG A 17 -3.32 6.60 -16.32
C ARG A 17 -4.30 7.36 -17.20
N GLN A 18 -4.99 6.65 -18.10
CA GLN A 18 -6.20 7.15 -18.75
C GLN A 18 -7.40 6.79 -17.87
N ALA A 19 -8.19 7.78 -17.47
CA ALA A 19 -9.50 7.57 -16.88
C ALA A 19 -10.53 7.46 -18.01
N ALA A 20 -11.38 6.43 -17.97
CA ALA A 20 -12.52 6.30 -18.87
C ALA A 20 -13.71 7.14 -18.34
N PRO A 21 -14.45 7.88 -19.21
CA PRO A 21 -15.61 8.64 -18.78
C PRO A 21 -16.86 7.76 -18.62
N CYS A 22 -17.65 8.02 -17.58
CA CYS A 22 -18.93 7.35 -17.34
C CYS A 22 -20.03 7.90 -18.26
N LEU A 23 -20.78 7.01 -18.91
CA LEU A 23 -22.01 7.31 -19.63
C LEU A 23 -23.23 6.89 -18.80
N PRO A 24 -24.37 7.59 -18.88
CA PRO A 24 -25.55 7.30 -18.08
C PRO A 24 -26.34 6.11 -18.65
N LEU A 25 -26.95 5.33 -17.75
CA LEU A 25 -27.85 4.23 -18.11
C LEU A 25 -29.26 4.78 -18.34
N ILE A 26 -29.84 4.45 -19.50
CA ILE A 26 -31.27 4.66 -19.80
C ILE A 26 -31.98 3.36 -19.43
N ASP A 27 -33.00 3.47 -18.57
CA ASP A 27 -33.82 2.36 -18.13
C ASP A 27 -35.13 2.35 -18.95
N ASN A 28 -35.44 1.21 -19.58
CA ASN A 28 -36.72 1.00 -20.24
C ASN A 28 -37.17 -0.43 -19.95
N SER A 29 -37.98 -0.56 -18.90
CA SER A 29 -38.59 -1.81 -18.47
C SER A 29 -39.73 -2.21 -19.41
N THR A 30 -39.53 -3.26 -20.20
CA THR A 30 -40.63 -3.99 -20.83
C THR A 30 -40.53 -5.46 -20.45
N SER A 31 -41.51 -5.89 -19.66
CA SER A 31 -41.73 -7.27 -19.23
C SER A 31 -42.01 -8.17 -20.43
N SER A 32 -41.01 -8.95 -20.84
CA SER A 32 -41.22 -10.21 -21.54
C SER A 32 -40.29 -11.24 -20.90
N THR A 33 -40.89 -12.28 -20.33
CA THR A 33 -40.21 -13.46 -19.78
C THR A 33 -39.52 -14.24 -20.90
N PRO A 34 -38.18 -14.40 -20.89
CA PRO A 34 -37.50 -15.36 -21.74
C PRO A 34 -37.03 -16.52 -20.87
N THR A 35 -37.44 -17.73 -21.25
CA THR A 35 -36.94 -18.97 -20.68
C THR A 35 -35.46 -19.10 -21.05
N PHE A 36 -34.56 -19.01 -20.06
CA PHE A 36 -33.12 -19.23 -20.26
C PHE A 36 -32.71 -20.57 -19.66
N ASN A 37 -32.53 -21.56 -20.53
CA ASN A 37 -31.70 -22.73 -20.22
C ASN A 37 -30.24 -22.26 -20.28
N ILE A 38 -29.65 -22.00 -19.12
CA ILE A 38 -28.28 -21.56 -19.00
C ILE A 38 -27.62 -22.42 -17.92
N GLN A 39 -26.90 -23.45 -18.36
CA GLN A 39 -25.77 -23.97 -17.60
C GLN A 39 -24.61 -22.98 -17.76
N GLN A 40 -24.74 -21.81 -17.14
CA GLN A 40 -23.59 -21.02 -16.73
C GLN A 40 -23.40 -21.35 -15.26
N THR A 41 -22.37 -22.11 -14.94
CA THR A 41 -21.79 -22.05 -13.61
C THR A 41 -21.48 -20.58 -13.37
N PRO A 42 -22.13 -19.87 -12.43
CA PRO A 42 -21.67 -18.55 -12.08
C PRO A 42 -20.21 -18.73 -11.69
N THR A 43 -19.29 -18.09 -12.41
CA THR A 43 -17.95 -17.89 -11.89
C THR A 43 -18.13 -17.00 -10.67
N VAL A 44 -18.46 -17.63 -9.54
CA VAL A 44 -18.54 -17.00 -8.23
C VAL A 44 -17.14 -16.50 -8.00
N THR A 45 -16.92 -15.23 -8.32
CA THR A 45 -15.67 -14.58 -7.94
C THR A 45 -15.62 -14.72 -6.43
N PRO A 46 -14.66 -15.48 -5.88
CA PRO A 46 -14.63 -15.74 -4.46
C PRO A 46 -14.60 -14.39 -3.76
N LYS A 47 -15.58 -14.15 -2.89
CA LYS A 47 -15.61 -12.95 -2.08
C LYS A 47 -14.29 -12.90 -1.35
N LEU A 48 -13.52 -11.84 -1.56
CA LEU A 48 -12.29 -11.63 -0.82
C LEU A 48 -12.63 -11.66 0.68
N THR A 49 -12.11 -12.67 1.35
CA THR A 49 -12.23 -12.85 2.79
C THR A 49 -10.97 -12.29 3.45
N ASN A 50 -11.13 -11.74 4.65
CA ASN A 50 -10.04 -11.27 5.51
C ASN A 50 -9.30 -9.99 5.03
N TYR A 51 -9.99 -8.85 5.15
CA TYR A 51 -9.45 -7.49 4.95
C TYR A 51 -8.85 -6.87 6.21
N ARG A 52 -8.92 -7.57 7.35
CA ARG A 52 -8.38 -7.05 8.62
C ARG A 52 -6.89 -7.31 8.68
N ILE A 53 -6.15 -6.32 9.17
CA ILE A 53 -4.73 -6.47 9.50
C ILE A 53 -4.60 -7.45 10.70
N PRO A 54 -3.54 -8.27 10.76
CA PRO A 54 -3.20 -9.08 11.93
C PRO A 54 -3.11 -8.26 13.23
N THR A 55 -3.32 -8.91 14.36
CA THR A 55 -3.29 -8.28 15.70
C THR A 55 -1.99 -8.50 16.45
N SER A 56 -0.95 -9.04 15.81
CA SER A 56 0.34 -9.31 16.45
C SER A 56 1.13 -8.03 16.77
N LEU A 57 1.00 -7.01 15.92
CA LEU A 57 1.69 -5.73 16.05
C LEU A 57 0.69 -4.58 16.14
N TYR A 58 0.84 -3.73 17.16
CA TYR A 58 -0.01 -2.57 17.41
C TYR A 58 0.78 -1.27 17.26
N PRO A 59 0.34 -0.33 16.40
CA PRO A 59 0.98 0.97 16.32
C PRO A 59 0.68 1.81 17.57
N THR A 60 1.71 2.39 18.16
CA THR A 60 1.61 3.25 19.34
C THR A 60 1.84 4.73 19.01
N HIS A 61 2.64 5.01 17.97
CA HIS A 61 2.93 6.36 17.54
C HIS A 61 3.24 6.43 16.05
N TYR A 62 2.97 7.59 15.46
CA TYR A 62 3.29 7.92 14.08
C TYR A 62 3.94 9.30 14.04
N ASN A 63 5.10 9.38 13.40
CA ASN A 63 5.68 10.64 12.97
C ASN A 63 5.57 10.68 11.45
N ILE A 64 4.79 11.64 10.95
CA ILE A 64 4.42 11.74 9.54
C ILE A 64 4.85 13.11 9.04
N GLU A 65 5.71 13.11 8.02
CA GLU A 65 6.08 14.32 7.31
C GLU A 65 5.59 14.24 5.87
N ILE A 66 4.87 15.27 5.43
CA ILE A 66 4.31 15.36 4.08
C ILE A 66 4.72 16.70 3.49
N GLN A 67 5.43 16.64 2.36
CA GLN A 67 5.69 17.77 1.51
C GLN A 67 4.80 17.70 0.27
N THR A 68 3.85 18.63 0.19
CA THR A 68 2.96 18.77 -0.96
C THR A 68 3.58 19.69 -2.01
N TYR A 69 3.46 19.30 -3.28
CA TYR A 69 3.85 20.11 -4.42
C TYR A 69 2.60 20.45 -5.22
N ILE A 70 2.11 21.66 -5.00
CA ILE A 70 0.90 22.20 -5.63
C ILE A 70 1.37 23.39 -6.48
N ALA A 71 1.65 23.15 -7.76
CA ALA A 71 2.20 24.15 -8.65
C ALA A 71 1.25 24.44 -9.83
N GLY A 72 0.81 25.70 -9.92
CA GLY A 72 -0.03 26.22 -11.01
C GLY A 72 -1.48 25.72 -11.00
N ASP A 73 -2.21 26.06 -12.06
CA ASP A 73 -3.65 25.77 -12.19
C ASP A 73 -3.95 24.35 -12.69
N ASN A 74 -2.91 23.56 -13.01
CA ASN A 74 -3.06 22.21 -13.54
C ASN A 74 -2.92 21.14 -12.44
N ALA A 75 -4.06 20.57 -12.04
CA ALA A 75 -4.14 19.51 -11.05
C ALA A 75 -3.33 18.24 -11.41
N ALA A 76 -2.99 18.02 -12.67
CA ALA A 76 -2.16 16.88 -13.08
C ALA A 76 -0.71 16.94 -12.55
N ASN A 77 -0.26 18.12 -12.12
CA ASN A 77 1.07 18.33 -11.55
C ASN A 77 1.09 18.20 -10.02
N PHE A 78 -0.04 17.88 -9.39
CA PHE A 78 -0.13 17.78 -7.94
C PHE A 78 0.41 16.42 -7.49
N PHE A 79 1.46 16.47 -6.68
CA PHE A 79 2.01 15.27 -6.03
C PHE A 79 2.48 15.62 -4.63
N PHE A 80 2.72 14.59 -3.84
CA PHE A 80 3.35 14.75 -2.53
C PHE A 80 4.52 13.78 -2.41
N LYS A 81 5.44 14.15 -1.54
CA LYS A 81 6.44 13.24 -0.97
C LYS A 81 6.24 13.24 0.52
N GLY A 82 6.58 12.14 1.16
CA GLY A 82 6.53 12.07 2.60
C GLY A 82 7.27 10.85 3.10
N HIS A 83 7.49 10.84 4.40
CA HIS A 83 7.98 9.67 5.10
C HIS A 83 7.17 9.49 6.38
N VAL A 84 7.13 8.26 6.86
CA VAL A 84 6.46 7.90 8.09
C VAL A 84 7.39 7.03 8.92
N LYS A 85 7.56 7.38 10.19
CA LYS A 85 8.11 6.49 11.21
C LYS A 85 6.94 5.98 12.05
N ILE A 86 6.84 4.66 12.19
CA ILE A 86 5.76 3.98 12.91
C ILE A 86 6.40 3.26 14.09
N TRP A 87 5.94 3.56 15.29
CA TRP A 87 6.30 2.82 16.48
C TRP A 87 5.30 1.70 16.67
N LEU A 88 5.82 0.48 16.85
CA LEU A 88 5.01 -0.73 16.95
C LEU A 88 5.32 -1.39 18.29
N ARG A 89 4.25 -1.77 19.00
CA ARG A 89 4.31 -2.70 20.13
C ARG A 89 4.03 -4.11 19.60
N CYS A 90 4.90 -5.05 19.93
CA CYS A 90 4.72 -6.46 19.60
C CYS A 90 3.97 -7.16 20.74
N ASP A 91 2.73 -7.57 20.49
CA ASP A 91 1.89 -8.26 21.48
C ASP A 91 1.96 -9.79 21.28
N GLU A 92 2.26 -10.26 20.05
CA GLU A 92 2.48 -11.67 19.72
C GLU A 92 3.65 -11.81 18.72
N PRO A 93 4.45 -12.88 18.78
CA PRO A 93 5.51 -13.13 17.80
C PRO A 93 5.01 -13.07 16.36
N SER A 94 5.73 -12.36 15.50
CA SER A 94 5.33 -12.10 14.12
C SER A 94 6.57 -12.09 13.22
N ASP A 95 6.46 -12.71 12.05
CA ASP A 95 7.49 -12.74 11.00
C ASP A 95 7.32 -11.60 9.98
N ASN A 96 6.29 -10.78 10.15
CA ASN A 96 6.01 -9.68 9.24
C ASN A 96 5.30 -8.50 9.92
N VAL A 97 5.41 -7.33 9.28
CA VAL A 97 4.59 -6.14 9.55
C VAL A 97 3.63 -5.95 8.39
N THR A 98 2.33 -6.09 8.64
CA THR A 98 1.28 -5.84 7.64
C THR A 98 0.62 -4.48 7.87
N LEU A 99 0.61 -3.63 6.83
CA LEU A 99 0.03 -2.29 6.83
C LEU A 99 -0.90 -2.12 5.63
N HIS A 100 -1.75 -1.09 5.65
CA HIS A 100 -2.49 -0.68 4.46
C HIS A 100 -1.66 0.22 3.55
N LEU A 101 -1.69 -0.06 2.24
CA LEU A 101 -1.08 0.78 1.22
C LEU A 101 -1.96 0.80 -0.03
N ASN A 102 -2.42 2.00 -0.40
CA ASN A 102 -3.17 2.22 -1.64
C ASN A 102 -2.82 3.57 -2.26
N GLY A 103 -2.49 3.58 -3.55
CA GLY A 103 -2.22 4.82 -4.28
C GLY A 103 -0.93 5.55 -3.88
N VAL A 104 -0.02 4.90 -3.15
CA VAL A 104 1.28 5.43 -2.75
C VAL A 104 2.39 4.54 -3.30
N THR A 105 3.45 5.17 -3.83
CA THR A 105 4.67 4.48 -4.23
C THR A 105 5.64 4.48 -3.07
N VAL A 106 6.14 3.30 -2.71
CA VAL A 106 7.15 3.13 -1.65
C VAL A 106 8.54 3.27 -2.27
N ASP A 107 9.41 4.05 -1.63
CA ASP A 107 10.83 4.09 -1.94
C ASP A 107 11.54 3.00 -1.14
N ASN A 108 11.96 1.92 -1.81
CA ASN A 108 12.62 0.78 -1.17
C ASN A 108 13.89 1.18 -0.40
N SER A 109 14.57 2.26 -0.80
CA SER A 109 15.78 2.73 -0.12
C SER A 109 15.49 3.40 1.23
N SER A 110 14.23 3.76 1.49
CA SER A 110 13.78 4.37 2.74
C SER A 110 13.22 3.37 3.76
N LEU A 111 13.11 2.09 3.39
CA LEU A 111 12.58 1.06 4.27
C LEU A 111 13.60 0.67 5.33
N GLY A 112 13.15 0.60 6.56
CA GLY A 112 13.93 0.14 7.69
C GLY A 112 13.01 -0.38 8.79
N PHE A 113 13.52 -1.35 9.54
CA PHE A 113 12.89 -1.88 10.73
C PHE A 113 14.00 -2.06 11.76
N TYR A 114 13.85 -1.40 12.91
CA TYR A 114 14.87 -1.37 13.95
C TYR A 114 14.22 -1.13 15.31
N SER A 115 14.83 -1.67 16.36
CA SER A 115 14.49 -1.33 17.75
C SER A 115 14.93 0.10 18.06
N GLU A 116 14.10 0.84 18.81
CA GLU A 116 14.55 2.10 19.40
C GLU A 116 15.41 1.90 20.64
N ASP A 117 15.20 0.78 21.34
CA ASP A 117 15.92 0.43 22.55
C ASP A 117 17.27 -0.19 22.18
N LEU A 118 18.35 0.39 22.68
CA LEU A 118 19.72 -0.09 22.44
C LEU A 118 19.97 -1.47 23.06
N ASP A 119 19.16 -1.85 24.04
CA ASP A 119 19.27 -3.12 24.76
C ASP A 119 18.43 -4.25 24.13
N HIS A 120 17.67 -3.97 23.08
CA HIS A 120 16.80 -4.94 22.42
C HIS A 120 17.18 -5.09 20.95
N SER A 121 17.45 -6.33 20.55
CA SER A 121 17.64 -6.68 19.15
C SER A 121 16.29 -6.72 18.45
N SER A 122 16.20 -6.08 17.29
CA SER A 122 15.08 -6.25 16.37
C SER A 122 15.49 -7.18 15.23
N PRO A 123 14.57 -8.01 14.70
CA PRO A 123 14.83 -8.72 13.45
C PRO A 123 15.13 -7.73 12.32
N ASN A 124 15.92 -8.15 11.34
CA ASN A 124 16.13 -7.37 10.13
C ASN A 124 14.91 -7.51 9.22
N TYR A 125 14.59 -6.45 8.49
CA TYR A 125 13.72 -6.59 7.34
C TYR A 125 14.48 -7.29 6.21
N THR A 126 13.83 -8.19 5.48
CA THR A 126 14.42 -8.92 4.36
C THR A 126 13.95 -8.40 3.01
N ASP A 127 12.64 -8.28 2.84
CA ASP A 127 11.98 -7.73 1.64
C ASP A 127 10.56 -7.27 2.00
N TRP A 128 9.80 -6.79 1.01
CA TRP A 128 8.37 -6.53 1.17
C TRP A 128 7.56 -7.11 0.01
N SER A 129 6.28 -7.39 0.28
CA SER A 129 5.31 -7.83 -0.72
C SER A 129 4.02 -7.02 -0.62
N ALA A 130 3.19 -7.06 -1.67
CA ALA A 130 1.90 -6.37 -1.68
C ALA A 130 0.75 -7.29 -2.10
N ASP A 131 -0.33 -7.22 -1.32
CA ASP A 131 -1.63 -7.72 -1.72
C ASP A 131 -2.47 -6.57 -2.27
N LYS A 132 -2.44 -6.40 -3.60
CA LYS A 132 -3.16 -5.33 -4.29
C LYS A 132 -4.68 -5.43 -4.17
N LYS A 133 -5.23 -6.63 -3.92
CA LYS A 133 -6.67 -6.84 -3.79
C LYS A 133 -7.18 -6.42 -2.41
N ARG A 134 -6.36 -6.62 -1.38
CA ARG A 134 -6.65 -6.22 0.01
C ARG A 134 -6.02 -4.89 0.41
N HIS A 135 -5.24 -4.28 -0.48
CA HIS A 135 -4.47 -3.07 -0.22
C HIS A 135 -3.51 -3.24 0.95
N PHE A 136 -2.80 -4.36 1.00
CA PHE A 136 -1.76 -4.62 2.00
C PHE A 136 -0.37 -4.36 1.45
N PHE A 137 0.44 -3.73 2.29
CA PHE A 137 1.90 -3.71 2.25
C PHE A 137 2.39 -4.61 3.38
N ILE A 138 3.25 -5.57 3.06
CA ILE A 138 3.73 -6.58 4.00
C ILE A 138 5.24 -6.51 4.00
N LEU A 139 5.82 -6.03 5.10
CA LEU A 139 7.27 -6.02 5.33
C LEU A 139 7.65 -7.36 5.98
N ASN A 140 8.46 -8.15 5.30
CA ASN A 140 8.90 -9.45 5.80
C ASN A 140 10.14 -9.27 6.68
N LEU A 141 10.15 -9.94 7.82
CA LEU A 141 11.24 -9.93 8.80
C LEU A 141 11.98 -11.26 8.75
N ASP A 142 13.25 -11.28 9.15
CA ASP A 142 13.95 -12.54 9.42
C ASP A 142 13.53 -13.12 10.78
N ASP A 143 13.85 -14.39 10.99
CA ASP A 143 13.60 -15.04 12.26
C ASP A 143 14.45 -14.38 13.35
N PHE A 144 13.84 -14.17 14.52
CA PHE A 144 14.56 -13.70 15.71
C PHE A 144 15.58 -14.76 16.12
N THR A 145 16.87 -14.49 15.90
CA THR A 145 17.95 -15.26 16.52
C THR A 145 18.17 -14.69 17.92
N GLU A 146 17.83 -15.47 18.97
CA GLU A 146 18.16 -15.14 20.37
C GLU A 146 19.67 -14.94 20.59
#